data_AF-A0A3D2V3N8-F1
#
_entry.id   AF-A0A3D2V3N8-F1
#
_cell.length_a   1.000
_cell.length_b   1.000
_cell.length_c   1.000
_cell.angle_alpha   90.00
_cell.angle_beta   90.00
_cell.angle_gamma   90.00
#
_symmetry.space_group_name_H-M   'P 1'
#
loop_
_entity.id
_entity.type
_entity.pdbx_description
1 polymer ?
#
loop_
_entity_poly.entity_id
_entity_poly.type
_entity_poly.pdbx_seq_one_letter_code
_entity_poly.pdbx_strand_id
1 'polypeptide(L)'
;MGKVHLFFPEIGGDLIFELKPDGSFLGKASMEAGNDLIGSWKVEGELLICEGTAEKSSQVIIVKFNKKTGKVESMIEGNEIPIKDQIPEGEDGLYFKKD
;
A
#
# COMPACT_ATOMS: atom_id res chain seq x y z
N MET A 1 3.92 16.08 -0.24
CA MET A 1 3.37 14.75 -0.50
C MET A 1 2.60 14.27 0.71
N GLY A 2 1.65 13.36 0.50
CA GLY A 2 0.60 13.04 1.47
C GLY A 2 0.81 11.69 2.16
N LYS A 3 0.11 11.52 3.27
CA LYS A 3 -0.08 10.23 3.95
C LYS A 3 -1.35 9.60 3.43
N VAL A 4 -1.38 8.28 3.41
CA VAL A 4 -2.48 7.48 2.87
C VAL A 4 -2.78 6.33 3.78
N HIS A 5 -4.05 6.13 4.07
CA HIS A 5 -4.53 5.06 4.93
C HIS A 5 -5.20 3.99 4.07
N LEU A 6 -4.71 2.76 4.17
CA LEU A 6 -5.33 1.59 3.57
C LEU A 6 -5.67 0.62 4.69
N PHE A 7 -6.89 0.09 4.68
CA PHE A 7 -7.30 -0.94 5.63
C PHE A 7 -7.10 -2.30 4.98
N PHE A 8 -6.26 -3.14 5.60
CA PHE A 8 -6.00 -4.51 5.14
C PHE A 8 -6.28 -5.50 6.27
N PRO A 9 -7.47 -6.13 6.28
CA PRO A 9 -7.83 -7.08 7.32
C PRO A 9 -6.91 -8.31 7.36
N GLU A 10 -6.29 -8.71 6.24
CA GLU A 10 -5.39 -9.88 6.20
C GLU A 10 -4.05 -9.67 6.91
N ILE A 11 -3.47 -8.46 6.88
CA ILE A 11 -2.30 -8.11 7.71
C ILE A 11 -2.72 -7.55 9.08
N GLY A 12 -4.02 -7.66 9.40
CA GLY A 12 -4.58 -7.36 10.69
C GLY A 12 -4.79 -5.87 10.99
N GLY A 13 -4.67 -4.94 10.03
CA GLY A 13 -4.89 -3.53 10.39
C GLY A 13 -4.71 -2.51 9.28
N ASP A 14 -4.63 -1.25 9.72
CA ASP A 14 -4.35 -0.10 8.87
C ASP A 14 -2.89 -0.08 8.46
N LEU A 15 -2.64 0.05 7.16
CA LEU A 15 -1.34 0.34 6.56
C LEU A 15 -1.33 1.78 6.08
N ILE A 16 -0.48 2.60 6.69
CA ILE A 16 -0.32 3.99 6.33
C ILE A 16 0.88 4.14 5.39
N PHE A 17 0.64 4.51 4.13
CA PHE A 17 1.68 4.86 3.16
C PHE A 17 1.99 6.36 3.21
N GLU A 18 3.23 6.71 3.48
CA GLU A 18 3.77 8.06 3.34
C GLU A 18 4.70 8.09 2.13
N LEU A 19 4.23 8.64 1.02
CA LEU A 19 5.05 8.83 -0.18
C LEU A 19 5.89 10.11 -0.01
N LYS A 20 7.17 10.09 -0.41
CA LYS A 20 8.08 11.24 -0.37
C LYS A 20 8.56 11.71 -1.76
N PRO A 21 8.83 13.02 -1.96
CA PRO A 21 9.10 13.59 -3.30
C PRO A 21 10.34 13.07 -3.99
N ASP A 22 11.23 12.48 -3.21
CA ASP A 22 12.46 11.84 -3.67
C ASP A 22 12.23 10.45 -4.29
N GLY A 23 10.98 9.96 -4.36
CA GLY A 23 10.67 8.63 -4.88
C GLY A 23 10.68 7.53 -3.83
N SER A 24 10.91 7.85 -2.55
CA SER A 24 10.82 6.88 -1.45
C SER A 24 9.42 6.85 -0.82
N PHE A 25 9.06 5.74 -0.18
CA PHE A 25 7.90 5.69 0.70
C PHE A 25 8.18 4.94 2.00
N LEU A 26 7.35 5.24 3.01
CA LEU A 26 7.30 4.55 4.28
C LEU A 26 5.87 4.02 4.52
N GLY A 27 5.71 2.72 4.67
CA GLY A 27 4.48 2.07 5.07
C GLY A 27 4.52 1.71 6.55
N LYS A 28 3.49 2.07 7.32
CA LYS A 28 3.37 1.73 8.74
C LYS A 28 2.14 0.89 8.98
N ALA A 29 2.33 -0.37 9.35
CA ALA A 29 1.23 -1.24 9.79
C ALA A 29 0.91 -0.95 11.26
N SER A 30 -0.37 -0.76 11.59
CA SER A 30 -0.79 -0.37 12.95
C SER A 30 -0.58 -1.48 14.00
N MET A 31 -0.50 -2.74 13.60
CA MET A 31 -0.40 -3.90 14.51
C MET A 31 1.03 -4.37 14.79
N GLU A 32 2.00 -4.07 13.93
CA GLU A 32 3.40 -4.50 14.11
C GLU A 32 4.32 -3.30 14.29
N ALA A 33 4.37 -2.79 15.53
CA ALA A 33 5.28 -1.69 15.86
C ALA A 33 6.74 -2.04 15.46
N GLY A 34 7.30 -1.23 14.56
CA GLY A 34 8.68 -1.35 14.07
C GLY A 34 8.90 -2.44 13.03
N ASN A 35 7.86 -2.96 12.36
CA ASN A 35 8.00 -3.68 11.09
C ASN A 35 7.59 -2.75 9.94
N ASP A 36 8.26 -1.60 9.84
CA ASP A 36 7.92 -0.60 8.85
C ASP A 36 8.27 -1.13 7.43
N LEU A 37 7.44 -0.78 6.47
CA LEU A 37 7.63 -1.11 5.05
C LEU A 37 8.41 0.04 4.40
N ILE A 38 9.69 -0.16 4.13
CA ILE A 38 10.52 0.87 3.50
C ILE A 38 10.68 0.53 2.03
N GLY A 39 10.42 1.51 1.16
CA GLY A 39 10.42 1.25 -0.27
C GLY A 39 10.56 2.47 -1.14
N SER A 40 10.35 2.23 -2.43
CA SER A 40 10.31 3.26 -3.45
C SER A 40 9.00 3.20 -4.21
N TRP A 41 8.59 4.33 -4.75
CA TRP A 41 7.46 4.43 -5.64
C TRP A 41 7.91 4.95 -7.00
N LYS A 42 7.21 4.50 -8.04
CA LYS A 42 7.39 4.96 -9.41
C LYS A 42 6.05 5.08 -10.12
N VAL A 43 6.04 5.85 -11.19
CA VAL A 43 4.87 5.97 -12.07
C VAL A 43 5.16 5.22 -13.36
N GLU A 44 4.33 4.24 -13.70
CA GLU A 44 4.39 3.49 -14.94
C GLU A 44 3.04 3.61 -15.66
N GLY A 45 3.00 4.38 -16.75
CA GLY A 45 1.76 4.63 -17.47
C GLY A 45 0.72 5.28 -16.57
N GLU A 46 -0.40 4.59 -16.32
CA GLU A 46 -1.48 5.03 -15.41
C GLU A 46 -1.36 4.48 -14.00
N LEU A 47 -0.30 3.74 -13.69
CA LEU A 47 -0.10 3.13 -12.38
C LEU A 47 0.93 3.89 -11.55
N LEU A 48 0.64 4.05 -10.27
CA LEU A 48 1.60 4.33 -9.22
C LEU A 48 1.95 2.98 -8.59
N ILE A 49 3.23 2.59 -8.64
CA ILE A 49 3.71 1.32 -8.13
C ILE A 49 4.58 1.61 -6.90
N CYS A 50 4.18 1.08 -5.75
CA CYS A 50 4.93 1.15 -4.50
C CYS A 50 5.51 -0.23 -4.21
N GLU A 51 6.83 -0.35 -4.19
CA GLU A 51 7.54 -1.59 -3.84
C GLU A 51 8.39 -1.34 -2.60
N GLY A 52 8.11 -2.07 -1.52
CA GLY A 52 8.82 -1.94 -0.26
C GLY A 52 9.16 -3.28 0.35
N THR A 53 10.09 -3.24 1.30
CA THR A 53 10.51 -4.40 2.09
C THR A 53 10.23 -4.13 3.56
N ALA A 54 9.59 -5.09 4.22
CA ALA A 54 9.32 -5.03 5.65
C ALA A 54 10.63 -5.23 6.42
N GLU A 55 11.00 -4.29 7.29
CA GLU A 55 12.32 -4.25 7.93
C GLU A 55 12.66 -5.52 8.73
N LYS A 56 11.69 -6.14 9.41
CA LYS A 56 11.94 -7.31 10.26
C LYS A 56 11.83 -8.63 9.51
N SER A 57 10.83 -8.78 8.67
CA SER A 57 10.59 -10.05 7.96
C SER A 57 11.34 -10.16 6.63
N SER A 58 11.94 -9.07 6.13
CA SER A 58 12.52 -8.98 4.78
C SER A 58 11.52 -9.33 3.67
N GLN A 59 10.23 -9.23 3.96
CA GLN A 59 9.16 -9.55 3.04
C GLN A 59 8.95 -8.39 2.07
N VAL A 60 8.90 -8.69 0.78
CA VAL A 60 8.64 -7.70 -0.27
C VAL A 60 7.14 -7.58 -0.48
N ILE A 61 6.66 -6.34 -0.43
CA ILE A 61 5.27 -5.98 -0.71
C ILE A 61 5.25 -5.00 -1.88
N ILE A 62 4.41 -5.30 -2.87
CA ILE A 62 4.17 -4.43 -4.04
C ILE A 62 2.70 -4.04 -4.04
N VAL A 63 2.41 -2.75 -4.06
CA VAL A 63 1.04 -2.22 -4.22
C VAL A 63 0.96 -1.35 -5.46
N LYS A 64 -0.03 -1.61 -6.30
CA LYS A 64 -0.29 -0.85 -7.52
C LYS A 64 -1.58 -0.07 -7.36
N PHE A 65 -1.49 1.23 -7.60
CA PHE A 65 -2.63 2.14 -7.57
C PHE A 65 -2.86 2.71 -8.96
N ASN A 66 -4.12 2.91 -9.32
CA ASN A 66 -4.46 3.79 -10.42
C ASN A 66 -4.09 5.23 -10.03
N LYS A 67 -3.19 5.87 -10.78
CA LYS A 67 -2.69 7.21 -10.44
C LYS A 67 -3.76 8.31 -10.54
N LYS A 68 -4.81 8.10 -11.33
CA LYS A 68 -5.88 9.08 -11.56
C LYS A 68 -6.92 9.03 -10.45
N THR A 69 -7.34 7.82 -10.08
CA THR A 69 -8.43 7.62 -9.10
C THR A 69 -7.91 7.34 -7.69
N GLY A 70 -6.64 6.95 -7.56
CA GLY A 70 -6.09 6.43 -6.32
C GLY A 70 -6.50 5.00 -6.00
N LYS A 71 -7.36 4.34 -6.80
CA LYS A 71 -7.85 3.00 -6.51
C LYS A 71 -6.71 1.98 -6.46
N VAL A 72 -6.73 1.08 -5.48
CA VAL A 72 -5.83 -0.08 -5.43
C VAL A 72 -6.27 -1.05 -6.51
N GLU A 73 -5.37 -1.32 -7.46
CA GLU A 73 -5.60 -2.25 -8.57
C GLU A 73 -5.07 -3.65 -8.23
N SER A 74 -3.96 -3.74 -7.50
CA SER A 74 -3.30 -5.02 -7.17
C SER A 74 -2.36 -4.87 -5.98
N MET A 75 -2.20 -5.95 -5.21
CA MET A 75 -1.22 -6.09 -4.14
C MET A 75 -0.55 -7.46 -4.21
N ILE A 76 0.74 -7.51 -3.94
CA ILE A 76 1.56 -8.72 -3.94
C ILE A 76 2.36 -8.75 -2.65
N GLU A 77 2.27 -9.87 -1.94
CA GLU A 77 3.03 -10.16 -0.72
C GLU A 77 3.54 -11.61 -0.85
N GLY A 78 4.60 -11.79 -1.64
CA GLY A 78 5.03 -13.11 -2.14
C GLY A 78 4.09 -13.70 -3.19
N ASN A 79 2.78 -13.69 -2.94
CA ASN A 79 1.71 -14.05 -3.88
C ASN A 79 0.77 -12.86 -4.11
N GLU A 80 0.02 -12.90 -5.21
CA GLU A 80 -1.03 -11.91 -5.49
C GLU A 80 -2.18 -12.04 -4.47
N ILE A 81 -2.54 -10.92 -3.85
CA ILE A 81 -3.64 -10.84 -2.88
C ILE A 81 -4.93 -10.48 -3.63
N PRO A 82 -6.04 -11.22 -3.43
CA PRO A 82 -7.32 -10.90 -4.04
C PRO A 82 -7.93 -9.65 -3.39
N ILE A 83 -7.63 -8.46 -3.93
CA ILE A 83 -8.09 -7.16 -3.42
C ILE A 83 -9.60 -7.10 -3.19
N LYS A 84 -10.39 -7.76 -4.05
CA LYS A 84 -11.85 -7.84 -3.93
C LYS A 84 -12.33 -8.33 -2.57
N ASP A 85 -11.56 -9.20 -1.91
CA ASP A 85 -11.90 -9.81 -0.63
C ASP A 85 -11.47 -8.90 0.55
N GLN A 86 -10.68 -7.86 0.25
CA GLN A 86 -10.21 -6.85 1.21
C GLN A 86 -11.10 -5.59 1.24
N ILE A 87 -12.05 -5.46 0.31
CA ILE A 87 -12.93 -4.29 0.22
C ILE A 87 -13.98 -4.39 1.35
N PRO A 88 -14.10 -3.37 2.23
CA PRO A 88 -15.13 -3.35 3.26
C PRO A 88 -16.55 -3.43 2.68
N GLU A 89 -17.48 -4.02 3.43
CA GLU A 89 -18.89 -4.12 3.01
C GLU A 89 -19.47 -2.71 2.75
N GLY A 90 -20.03 -2.51 1.57
CA GLY A 90 -20.60 -1.24 1.14
C GLY A 90 -19.65 -0.30 0.39
N GLU A 91 -18.35 -0.60 0.35
CA GLU A 91 -17.36 0.14 -0.45
C GLU A 91 -17.18 -0.50 -1.85
N ASP A 92 -16.80 0.31 -2.85
CA ASP A 92 -16.59 -0.15 -4.23
C ASP A 92 -15.10 -0.39 -4.57
N GLY A 93 -14.22 -0.16 -3.60
CA GLY A 93 -12.77 -0.33 -3.74
C GLY A 93 -11.98 0.12 -2.53
N LEU A 94 -10.69 -0.22 -2.52
CA LEU A 94 -9.70 0.41 -1.65
C LEU A 94 -9.09 1.60 -2.40
N TYR A 95 -8.94 2.73 -1.72
CA TYR A 95 -8.50 3.97 -2.35
C TYR A 95 -7.35 4.61 -1.60
N PHE A 96 -6.35 5.04 -2.36
CA PHE A 96 -5.36 6.02 -1.97
C PHE A 96 -6.06 7.34 -1.67
N LYS A 97 -6.39 7.56 -0.39
CA LYS A 97 -6.86 8.87 0.09
C LYS A 97 -5.64 9.70 0.46
N LYS A 98 -5.46 10.81 -0.25
CA LYS A 98 -4.44 11.80 0.06
C LYS A 98 -4.96 12.69 1.18
N ASP A 99 -4.36 12.60 2.36
CA ASP A 99 -4.43 13.68 3.36
C ASP A 99 -3.69 14.94 2.86
#